data_AF-A0A7S2PJR7-F1
#
_entry.id   AF-A0A7S2PJR7-F1
#
_cell.length_a   1.000
_cell.length_b   1.000
_cell.length_c   1.000
_cell.angle_alpha   90.00
_cell.angle_beta   90.00
_cell.angle_gamma   90.00
#
_symmetry.space_group_name_H-M   'P 1'
#
loop_
_entity.id
_entity.type
_entity.pdbx_description
1 polymer ?
#
loop_
_entity_poly.entity_id
_entity_poly.type
_entity_poly.pdbx_seq_one_letter_code
_entity_poly.pdbx_strand_id
1 'polypeptide(L)'
;GAINGAQVALNNSSLVHMELSMNQVVRATLPIFVAVLQAIQACPPPVSHMPLLVAISLGVHLVVRDVPAASGEWWGVLLVTSSVALQACQMCFAGRLLSARLDPLQLIFCTAPFALAATGLPALALEGAAVARLAAER
;
A
#
# COMPACT_ATOMS: atom_id res chain seq x y z
N GLY A 1 11.66 5.09 0.19
CA GLY A 1 11.74 5.26 1.65
C GLY A 1 10.41 5.71 2.23
N ALA A 2 10.18 7.02 2.33
CA ALA A 2 9.01 7.58 3.03
C ALA A 2 7.64 7.08 2.53
N ILE A 3 7.41 7.05 1.20
CA ILE A 3 6.15 6.54 0.61
C ILE A 3 5.91 5.08 1.01
N ASN A 4 6.98 4.27 1.04
CA ASN A 4 6.90 2.87 1.45
C ASN A 4 6.54 2.74 2.94
N GLY A 5 7.15 3.55 3.80
CA GLY A 5 6.83 3.55 5.23
C GLY A 5 5.39 3.95 5.52
N ALA A 6 4.91 5.02 4.88
CA ALA A 6 3.51 5.45 4.99
C ALA A 6 2.52 4.39 4.48
N GLN A 7 2.85 3.74 3.36
CA GLN A 7 2.06 2.64 2.80
C GLN A 7 1.94 1.47 3.79
N VAL A 8 3.05 1.05 4.40
CA VAL A 8 3.07 -0.03 5.40
C VAL A 8 2.25 0.36 6.65
N ALA A 9 2.43 1.58 7.15
CA ALA A 9 1.69 2.07 8.32
C ALA A 9 0.18 2.09 8.10
N LEU A 10 -0.28 2.61 6.95
CA LEU A 10 -1.70 2.63 6.60
C LEU A 10 -2.27 1.22 6.42
N ASN A 11 -1.51 0.31 5.81
CA ASN A 11 -1.94 -1.08 5.68
C ASN A 11 -2.10 -1.75 7.04
N ASN A 12 -1.12 -1.59 7.93
CA ASN A 12 -1.18 -2.20 9.27
C ASN A 12 -2.28 -1.56 10.12
N SER A 13 -2.49 -0.25 10.01
CA SER A 13 -3.60 0.44 10.68
C SER A 13 -4.97 -0.05 10.19
N SER A 14 -5.11 -0.39 8.90
CA SER A 14 -6.38 -0.92 8.39
C SER A 14 -6.77 -2.26 9.02
N LEU A 15 -5.81 -3.10 9.41
CA LEU A 15 -6.04 -4.42 10.03
C LEU A 15 -6.58 -4.32 11.46
N VAL A 16 -6.48 -3.15 12.09
CA VAL A 16 -7.14 -2.88 13.38
C VAL A 16 -8.66 -2.75 13.19
N HIS A 17 -9.10 -2.43 11.99
CA HIS A 17 -10.49 -2.08 11.68
C HIS A 17 -11.18 -3.09 10.75
N MET A 18 -10.44 -3.99 10.09
CA MET A 18 -11.00 -5.00 9.19
C MET A 18 -10.25 -6.33 9.25
N GLU A 19 -10.89 -7.39 8.78
CA GLU A 19 -10.24 -8.69 8.61
C GLU A 19 -9.16 -8.67 7.51
N LEU A 20 -8.16 -9.56 7.68
CA LEU A 20 -7.08 -9.73 6.72
C LEU A 20 -7.59 -10.14 5.32
N SER A 21 -8.63 -10.96 5.25
CA SER A 21 -9.28 -11.40 4.00
C SER A 21 -9.79 -10.20 3.20
N MET A 22 -10.54 -9.31 3.84
CA MET A 22 -11.05 -8.08 3.25
C MET A 22 -9.91 -7.15 2.80
N ASN A 23 -8.84 -7.04 3.61
CA ASN A 23 -7.66 -6.25 3.25
C ASN A 23 -7.05 -6.76 1.93
N GLN A 24 -6.90 -8.07 1.74
CA GLN A 24 -6.37 -8.62 0.50
C GLN A 24 -7.30 -8.39 -0.71
N VAL A 25 -8.62 -8.45 -0.51
CA VAL A 25 -9.58 -8.14 -1.57
C VAL A 25 -9.41 -6.69 -2.03
N VAL A 26 -9.35 -5.73 -1.11
CA VAL A 26 -9.15 -4.32 -1.50
C VAL A 26 -7.78 -4.12 -2.14
N ARG A 27 -6.73 -4.80 -1.65
CA ARG A 27 -5.39 -4.74 -2.24
C ARG A 27 -5.29 -5.35 -3.64
N ALA A 28 -6.20 -6.24 -4.00
CA ALA A 28 -6.28 -6.75 -5.37
C ALA A 28 -6.58 -5.65 -6.40
N THR A 29 -7.05 -4.46 -5.97
CA THR A 29 -7.24 -3.29 -6.86
C THR A 29 -5.94 -2.63 -7.31
N LEU A 30 -4.78 -3.02 -6.77
CA LEU A 30 -3.48 -2.41 -7.11
C LEU A 30 -3.24 -2.23 -8.63
N PRO A 31 -3.51 -3.21 -9.51
CA PRO A 31 -3.31 -3.05 -10.95
C PRO A 31 -4.16 -1.92 -11.56
N ILE A 32 -5.34 -1.64 -10.99
CA ILE A 32 -6.22 -0.54 -11.43
C ILE A 32 -5.55 0.80 -11.10
N PHE A 33 -5.05 0.97 -9.88
CA PHE A 33 -4.34 2.19 -9.49
C PHE A 33 -3.08 2.41 -10.35
N VAL A 34 -2.33 1.35 -10.62
CA VAL A 34 -1.16 1.41 -11.50
C VAL A 34 -1.57 1.81 -12.92
N ALA A 35 -2.61 1.19 -13.48
CA ALA A 35 -3.13 1.51 -14.81
C ALA A 35 -3.57 2.99 -14.93
N VAL A 36 -4.29 3.51 -13.93
CA VAL A 36 -4.71 4.91 -13.88
C VAL A 36 -3.51 5.86 -13.82
N LEU A 37 -2.54 5.59 -12.93
CA LEU A 37 -1.34 6.41 -12.82
C LEU A 37 -0.49 6.40 -14.10
N GLN A 38 -0.37 5.25 -14.75
CA GLN A 38 0.34 5.14 -16.03
C GLN A 38 -0.40 5.88 -17.16
N ALA A 39 -1.73 5.85 -17.18
CA ALA A 39 -2.52 6.62 -18.13
C ALA A 39 -2.33 8.14 -17.95
N ILE A 40 -2.28 8.63 -16.70
CA ILE A 40 -1.97 10.04 -16.39
C ILE A 40 -0.56 10.42 -16.86
N GLN A 41 0.38 9.47 -16.85
CA GLN A 41 1.75 9.65 -17.34
C GLN A 41 1.89 9.49 -18.87
N ALA A 42 0.77 9.49 -19.60
CA ALA A 42 0.71 9.30 -21.07
C ALA A 42 1.27 7.95 -21.56
N CYS A 43 1.33 6.94 -20.70
CA CYS A 43 1.69 5.55 -21.04
C CYS A 43 0.52 4.62 -20.68
N PRO A 44 -0.65 4.74 -21.34
CA PRO A 44 -1.82 3.94 -20.99
C PRO A 44 -1.56 2.43 -21.21
N PRO A 45 -2.17 1.56 -20.38
CA PRO A 45 -2.03 0.13 -20.55
C PRO A 45 -2.65 -0.34 -21.89
N PRO A 46 -2.15 -1.44 -22.47
CA PRO A 46 -2.70 -2.02 -23.68
C PRO A 46 -4.19 -2.34 -23.54
N VAL A 47 -4.96 -2.13 -24.62
CA VAL A 47 -6.41 -2.43 -24.65
C VAL A 47 -6.74 -3.89 -24.34
N SER A 48 -5.81 -4.81 -24.60
CA SER A 48 -5.94 -6.24 -24.26
C SER A 48 -6.05 -6.50 -22.75
N HIS A 49 -5.55 -5.59 -21.90
CA HIS A 49 -5.61 -5.73 -20.44
C HIS A 49 -6.86 -5.07 -19.83
N MET A 50 -7.63 -4.30 -20.60
CA MET A 50 -8.83 -3.62 -20.10
C MET A 50 -9.90 -4.58 -19.55
N PRO A 51 -10.21 -5.73 -20.20
CA PRO A 51 -11.17 -6.69 -19.64
C PRO A 51 -10.76 -7.21 -18.26
N LEU A 52 -9.46 -7.41 -18.04
CA LEU A 52 -8.93 -7.86 -16.75
C LEU A 52 -9.10 -6.79 -15.66
N LEU A 53 -8.80 -5.52 -15.99
CA LEU A 53 -8.97 -4.41 -15.05
C LEU A 53 -10.45 -4.23 -14.65
N VAL A 54 -11.36 -4.39 -15.61
CA VAL A 54 -12.81 -4.37 -15.36
C VAL A 54 -13.22 -5.54 -14.46
N ALA A 55 -12.74 -6.75 -14.74
CA ALA A 55 -13.04 -7.93 -13.92
C ALA A 55 -12.58 -7.77 -12.46
N ILE A 56 -11.36 -7.24 -12.25
CA ILE A 56 -10.84 -6.95 -10.91
C ILE A 56 -11.71 -5.88 -10.23
N SER A 57 -12.03 -4.79 -10.93
CA SER A 57 -12.85 -3.71 -10.38
C SER A 57 -14.22 -4.21 -9.95
N LEU A 58 -14.86 -5.04 -10.77
CA LEU A 58 -16.15 -5.64 -10.46
C LEU A 58 -16.07 -6.58 -9.26
N GLY A 59 -15.06 -7.47 -9.23
CA GLY A 59 -14.87 -8.41 -8.13
C GLY A 59 -14.71 -7.71 -6.78
N VAL A 60 -13.91 -6.64 -6.72
CA VAL A 60 -13.73 -5.86 -5.49
C VAL A 60 -15.00 -5.08 -5.13
N HIS A 61 -15.68 -4.48 -6.11
CA HIS A 61 -16.93 -3.76 -5.85
C HIS A 61 -18.02 -4.66 -5.27
N LEU A 62 -18.15 -5.89 -5.76
CA LEU A 62 -19.11 -6.87 -5.25
C LEU A 62 -18.86 -7.28 -3.80
N VAL A 63 -17.60 -7.26 -3.35
CA VAL A 63 -17.26 -7.59 -1.95
C VAL A 63 -17.40 -6.35 -1.06
N VAL A 64 -16.97 -5.18 -1.52
CA VAL A 64 -16.98 -3.96 -0.71
C VAL A 64 -18.38 -3.39 -0.50
N ARG A 65 -19.34 -3.63 -1.43
CA ARG A 65 -20.71 -3.13 -1.29
C ARG A 65 -21.44 -3.63 -0.03
N ASP A 66 -21.04 -4.81 0.47
CA ASP A 66 -21.66 -5.44 1.62
C ASP A 66 -21.10 -4.90 2.94
N VAL A 67 -20.08 -4.02 2.89
CA VAL A 67 -19.51 -3.34 4.06
C VAL A 67 -20.44 -2.21 4.50
N PRO A 68 -21.01 -2.24 5.72
CA PRO A 68 -21.89 -1.19 6.20
C PRO A 68 -21.14 0.14 6.36
N ALA A 69 -21.67 1.22 5.79
CA ALA A 69 -21.02 2.55 5.83
C ALA A 69 -20.86 3.13 7.27
N ALA A 70 -21.67 2.67 8.22
CA ALA A 70 -21.59 3.08 9.62
C ALA A 70 -20.62 2.22 10.47
N SER A 71 -19.97 1.22 9.87
CA SER A 71 -19.05 0.33 10.57
C SER A 71 -17.62 0.91 10.60
N GLY A 72 -16.85 0.53 11.63
CA GLY A 72 -15.41 0.79 11.66
C GLY A 72 -14.65 0.17 10.49
N GLU A 73 -15.24 -0.85 9.83
CA GLU A 73 -14.66 -1.53 8.68
C GLU A 73 -14.50 -0.61 7.47
N TRP A 74 -15.41 0.36 7.27
CA TRP A 74 -15.27 1.36 6.21
C TRP A 74 -14.01 2.22 6.38
N TRP A 75 -13.65 2.54 7.63
CA TRP A 75 -12.40 3.23 7.92
C TRP A 75 -11.18 2.39 7.53
N GLY A 76 -11.24 1.08 7.83
CA GLY A 76 -10.28 0.11 7.33
C GLY A 76 -10.14 0.18 5.80
N VAL A 77 -11.26 0.17 5.07
CA VAL A 77 -11.29 0.20 3.59
C VAL A 77 -10.60 1.45 3.05
N LEU A 78 -10.85 2.62 3.65
CA LEU A 78 -10.18 3.87 3.26
C LEU A 78 -8.67 3.83 3.50
N LEU A 79 -8.24 3.31 4.66
CA LEU A 79 -6.83 3.19 5.02
C LEU A 79 -6.07 2.26 4.06
N VAL A 80 -6.62 1.08 3.77
CA VAL A 80 -5.99 0.14 2.84
C VAL A 80 -6.02 0.65 1.40
N THR A 81 -7.10 1.32 0.97
CA THR A 81 -7.17 1.92 -0.38
C THR A 81 -6.11 3.01 -0.54
N SER A 82 -5.92 3.85 0.49
CA SER A 82 -4.86 4.86 0.52
C SER A 82 -3.46 4.22 0.47
N SER A 83 -3.27 3.12 1.20
CA SER A 83 -2.04 2.31 1.14
C SER A 83 -1.79 1.79 -0.29
N VAL A 84 -2.81 1.23 -0.95
CA VAL A 84 -2.70 0.74 -2.34
C VAL A 84 -2.33 1.86 -3.31
N ALA A 85 -2.92 3.05 -3.17
CA ALA A 85 -2.58 4.21 -4.00
C ALA A 85 -1.11 4.63 -3.84
N LEU A 86 -0.60 4.67 -2.60
CA LEU A 86 0.82 4.93 -2.33
C LEU A 86 1.73 3.83 -2.89
N GLN A 87 1.32 2.57 -2.79
CA GLN A 87 2.05 1.44 -3.38
C GLN A 87 2.14 1.56 -4.90
N ALA A 88 1.03 1.89 -5.57
CA ALA A 88 0.99 2.10 -7.01
C ALA A 88 1.88 3.29 -7.44
N CYS A 89 1.84 4.39 -6.68
CA CYS A 89 2.72 5.54 -6.90
C CYS A 89 4.19 5.17 -6.80
N GLN A 90 4.56 4.43 -5.74
CA GLN A 90 5.92 3.92 -5.56
C GLN A 90 6.35 3.02 -6.73
N MET A 91 5.48 2.10 -7.18
CA MET A 91 5.79 1.21 -8.32
C MET A 91 6.00 1.99 -9.61
N CYS A 92 5.16 2.97 -9.91
CA CYS A 92 5.32 3.79 -11.12
C CYS A 92 6.60 4.63 -11.07
N PHE A 93 6.90 5.24 -9.92
CA PHE A 93 8.12 6.01 -9.74
C PHE A 93 9.38 5.13 -9.83
N ALA A 94 9.37 3.97 -9.17
CA ALA A 94 10.46 3.01 -9.25
C ALA A 94 10.68 2.53 -10.69
N GLY A 95 9.62 2.17 -11.42
CA GLY A 95 9.70 1.75 -12.81
C GLY A 95 10.37 2.79 -13.72
N ARG A 96 10.04 4.08 -13.54
CA ARG A 96 10.71 5.17 -14.26
C ARG A 96 12.18 5.32 -13.88
N LEU A 97 12.51 5.16 -12.60
CA LEU A 97 13.88 5.28 -12.11
C LEU A 97 14.76 4.12 -12.59
N LEU A 98 14.24 2.88 -12.62
CA LEU A 98 14.92 1.74 -13.25
C LEU A 98 15.12 1.94 -14.75
N SER A 99 14.13 2.51 -15.44
CA SER A 99 14.25 2.82 -16.88
C SER A 99 15.37 3.81 -17.19
N ALA A 100 15.82 4.59 -16.20
CA ALA A 100 16.93 5.54 -16.29
C ALA A 100 18.32 4.91 -16.04
N ARG A 101 18.49 3.59 -16.25
CA ARG A 101 19.75 2.82 -16.12
C ARG A 101 20.27 2.61 -14.70
N LEU A 102 19.44 2.80 -13.68
CA LEU A 102 19.80 2.37 -12.32
C LEU A 102 19.67 0.85 -12.17
N ASP A 103 20.72 0.23 -11.63
CA ASP A 103 20.72 -1.18 -11.27
C ASP A 103 19.68 -1.43 -10.15
N PRO A 104 18.81 -2.45 -10.26
CA PRO A 104 17.78 -2.73 -9.25
C PRO A 104 18.34 -2.86 -7.82
N LEU A 105 19.54 -3.43 -7.67
CA LEU A 105 20.19 -3.56 -6.37
C LEU A 105 20.56 -2.21 -5.78
N GLN A 106 21.11 -1.30 -6.59
CA GLN A 106 21.42 0.07 -6.15
C GLN A 106 20.16 0.80 -5.68
N LEU A 107 19.04 0.64 -6.37
CA LEU A 107 17.78 1.24 -5.94
C LEU A 107 17.32 0.70 -4.58
N ILE A 108 17.46 -0.61 -4.34
CA ILE A 108 17.13 -1.22 -3.05
C ILE A 108 18.05 -0.65 -1.96
N PHE A 109 19.36 -0.63 -2.17
CA PHE A 109 20.32 -0.09 -1.21
C PHE A 109 20.09 1.40 -0.92
N CYS A 110 19.67 2.19 -1.91
CA CYS A 110 19.34 3.60 -1.72
C CYS A 110 18.00 3.81 -1.01
N THR A 111 17.04 2.89 -1.10
CA THR A 111 15.69 3.08 -0.54
C THR A 111 15.46 2.39 0.80
N ALA A 112 16.18 1.30 1.07
CA ALA A 112 16.11 0.50 2.29
C ALA A 112 16.40 1.28 3.59
N PRO A 113 17.51 2.05 3.73
CA PRO A 113 17.78 2.78 4.96
C PRO A 113 16.72 3.84 5.25
N PHE A 114 16.20 4.51 4.22
CA PHE A 114 15.11 5.47 4.39
C PHE A 114 13.79 4.79 4.72
N ALA A 115 13.53 3.59 4.21
CA ALA A 115 12.35 2.82 4.61
C ALA A 115 12.46 2.41 6.08
N LEU A 116 13.61 1.88 6.50
CA LEU A 116 13.89 1.54 7.89
C LEU A 116 13.74 2.72 8.83
N ALA A 117 14.27 3.90 8.48
CA ALA A 117 14.10 5.10 9.30
C ALA A 117 12.63 5.54 9.34
N ALA A 118 11.94 5.53 8.19
CA ALA A 118 10.55 5.97 8.10
C ALA A 118 9.57 5.06 8.85
N THR A 119 9.86 3.76 8.99
CA THR A 119 9.03 2.83 9.76
C THR A 119 9.52 2.65 11.19
N GLY A 120 10.83 2.62 11.39
CA GLY A 120 11.47 2.34 12.67
C GLY A 120 11.31 3.48 13.67
N LEU A 121 11.45 4.75 13.25
CA LEU A 121 11.29 5.88 14.16
C LEU A 121 9.86 5.98 14.74
N PRO A 122 8.78 5.89 13.94
CA PRO A 122 7.42 5.86 14.47
C PRO A 122 7.16 4.63 15.34
N ALA A 123 7.64 3.44 14.94
CA ALA A 123 7.46 2.22 15.72
C ALA A 123 8.12 2.33 17.11
N LEU A 124 9.35 2.84 17.17
CA LEU A 124 10.02 3.10 18.45
C LEU A 124 9.30 4.15 19.29
N ALA A 125 8.73 5.19 18.67
CA ALA A 125 7.99 6.21 19.40
C ALA A 125 6.65 5.71 19.98
N LEU A 126 5.92 4.87 19.22
CA LEU A 126 4.59 4.40 19.59
C LEU A 126 4.64 3.14 20.47
N GLU A 127 5.55 2.21 20.19
CA GLU A 127 5.62 0.91 20.84
C GLU A 127 6.83 0.78 21.78
N GLY A 128 7.85 1.62 21.63
CA GLY A 128 9.10 1.51 22.40
C GLY A 128 8.90 1.69 23.91
N ALA A 129 7.93 2.51 24.34
CA ALA A 129 7.59 2.65 25.75
C ALA A 129 6.93 1.38 26.34
N ALA A 130 6.16 0.64 25.54
CA ALA A 130 5.54 -0.62 25.95
C ALA A 130 6.59 -1.74 26.05
N VAL A 131 7.52 -1.80 25.09
CA VAL A 131 8.62 -2.76 25.10
C VAL A 131 9.60 -2.49 26.26
N ALA A 132 9.92 -1.23 26.54
CA ALA A 132 10.77 -0.86 27.66
C ALA A 132 10.15 -1.21 29.02
N ARG A 133 8.82 -1.12 29.16
CA ARG A 133 8.10 -1.56 30.36
C ARG A 133 8.13 -3.07 30.54
N LEU A 134 7.88 -3.84 29.48
CA LEU A 134 7.95 -5.31 29.51
C LEU A 134 9.38 -5.82 29.80
N ALA A 135 10.41 -5.08 29.36
CA ALA A 135 11.80 -5.41 29.65
C ALA A 135 12.21 -5.11 31.10
N ALA A 136 11.53 -4.18 31.79
CA ALA A 136 11.78 -3.83 33.17
C ALA A 136 11.05 -4.74 34.18
N GLU A 137 10.06 -5.51 33.73
CA GLU A 137 9.29 -6.47 34.53
C GLU A 137 9.86 -7.91 34.49
N ARG A 138 10.98 -8.12 33.81
CA ARG A 138 11.77 -9.37 33.80
C ARG A 138 13.03 -9.24 34.63
#